data_AF-A0A1Q6X4Z5-F1
#
_entry.id   AF-A0A1Q6X4Z5-F1
#
_cell.length_a   1.000
_cell.length_b   1.000
_cell.length_c   1.000
_cell.angle_alpha   90.00
_cell.angle_beta   90.00
_cell.angle_gamma   90.00
#
_symmetry.space_group_name_H-M   'P 1'
#
loop_
_entity.id
_entity.type
_entity.pdbx_description
1 polymer ?
#
loop_
_entity_poly.entity_id
_entity_poly.type
_entity_poly.pdbx_seq_one_letter_code
_entity_poly.pdbx_strand_id
1 'polypeptide(L)'
;TGKNIHETREWIIRNAPVPIGTVPIYQALEKVGGKAEDLTWEIYRDTLIEQAEQGVDYFTIHAGVRLRYIPLTADRVTGIVSRGGSIHAKWCLAHHEENFAYTHFEEICEIMKAYDVSFSLGDGLRPGSIADANDEAQFAELETLGELTTIAWRHDVQVMIEGPGHVPMHMIQENMERQLAACHEAPFYTLGPLTTDIAPGYDHITSGIGAAMIGWFGCAMLCYVTPKEHLGLPDKDDVKAGVIAYKIAAHAADLAKGHPGAQARDNALSKARFEFRWEDQFNLSLDSETAKAFHDETLPQEAAK
;
A
#
# COMPACT_ATOMS: atom_id res chain seq x y z
N THR A 1 -11.92 -2.65 -10.38
CA THR A 1 -12.23 -3.83 -11.22
C THR A 1 -13.72 -3.98 -11.29
N GLY A 2 -14.23 -4.79 -12.21
CA GLY A 2 -15.68 -4.92 -12.44
C GLY A 2 -16.23 -3.82 -13.34
N LYS A 3 -17.55 -3.58 -13.26
CA LYS A 3 -18.27 -2.65 -14.14
C LYS A 3 -18.11 -1.19 -13.70
N ASN A 4 -18.26 -0.27 -14.64
CA ASN A 4 -18.35 1.18 -14.42
C ASN A 4 -17.15 1.76 -13.65
N ILE A 5 -15.93 1.28 -13.96
CA ILE A 5 -14.70 1.72 -13.28
C ILE A 5 -14.47 3.21 -13.48
N HIS A 6 -14.65 3.70 -14.71
CA HIS A 6 -14.45 5.10 -15.07
C HIS A 6 -15.40 6.01 -14.29
N GLU A 7 -16.70 5.72 -14.31
CA GLU A 7 -17.74 6.52 -13.69
C GLU A 7 -17.63 6.49 -12.16
N THR A 8 -17.34 5.33 -11.59
CA THR A 8 -17.13 5.20 -10.14
C THR A 8 -15.95 6.06 -9.68
N ARG A 9 -14.83 6.00 -10.40
CA ARG A 9 -13.65 6.80 -10.10
C ARG A 9 -13.90 8.30 -10.28
N GLU A 10 -14.68 8.70 -11.28
CA GLU A 10 -15.06 10.11 -11.49
C GLU A 10 -15.73 10.68 -10.23
N TRP A 11 -16.75 9.98 -9.71
CA TRP A 11 -17.42 10.41 -8.48
C TRP A 11 -16.49 10.44 -7.28
N ILE A 12 -15.55 9.50 -7.15
CA ILE A 12 -14.57 9.49 -6.07
C ILE A 12 -13.67 10.73 -6.17
N ILE A 13 -13.02 10.96 -7.31
CA ILE A 13 -12.04 12.06 -7.44
C ILE A 13 -12.71 13.42 -7.26
N ARG A 14 -13.92 13.63 -7.78
CA ARG A 14 -14.65 14.89 -7.60
C ARG A 14 -15.08 15.18 -6.15
N ASN A 15 -15.06 14.18 -5.26
CA ASN A 15 -15.49 14.29 -3.87
C ASN A 15 -14.38 13.95 -2.85
N ALA A 16 -13.14 13.72 -3.29
CA ALA A 16 -12.02 13.36 -2.43
C ALA A 16 -11.16 14.59 -2.11
N PRO A 17 -11.01 14.98 -0.83
CA PRO A 17 -10.07 16.02 -0.42
C PRO A 17 -8.65 15.47 -0.19
N VAL A 18 -8.39 14.24 -0.63
CA VAL A 18 -7.14 13.49 -0.43
C VAL A 18 -6.68 12.90 -1.77
N PRO A 19 -5.37 12.64 -1.94
CA PRO A 19 -4.86 12.00 -3.14
C PRO A 19 -5.53 10.66 -3.43
N ILE A 20 -5.82 10.39 -4.69
CA ILE A 20 -6.41 9.17 -5.22
C ILE A 20 -5.37 8.42 -6.03
N GLY A 21 -5.05 7.20 -5.60
CA GLY A 21 -4.23 6.27 -6.35
C GLY A 21 -5.06 5.26 -7.14
N THR A 22 -4.48 4.73 -8.21
CA THR A 22 -5.05 3.60 -8.95
C THR A 22 -4.00 2.58 -9.36
N VAL A 23 -4.46 1.41 -9.79
CA VAL A 23 -3.63 0.43 -10.50
C VAL A 23 -4.13 0.34 -11.95
N PRO A 24 -3.55 1.07 -12.92
CA PRO A 24 -4.11 1.20 -14.26
C PRO A 24 -4.36 -0.13 -14.99
N ILE A 25 -3.55 -1.15 -14.70
CA ILE A 25 -3.65 -2.48 -15.33
C ILE A 25 -5.01 -3.14 -15.06
N TYR A 26 -5.67 -2.79 -13.96
CA TYR A 26 -6.98 -3.36 -13.63
C TYR A 26 -8.07 -2.88 -14.58
N GLN A 27 -8.03 -1.61 -15.00
CA GLN A 27 -8.98 -1.12 -15.99
C GLN A 27 -8.59 -1.58 -17.40
N ALA A 28 -7.29 -1.59 -17.71
CA ALA A 28 -6.80 -2.10 -19.00
C ALA A 28 -7.24 -3.56 -19.22
N LEU A 29 -7.16 -4.40 -18.17
CA LEU A 29 -7.60 -5.79 -18.22
C LEU A 29 -9.11 -5.93 -18.51
N GLU A 30 -9.94 -5.03 -17.97
CA GLU A 30 -11.39 -5.03 -18.23
C GLU A 30 -11.71 -4.59 -19.66
N LYS A 31 -10.90 -3.68 -20.25
CA LYS A 31 -11.02 -3.29 -21.66
C LYS A 31 -10.80 -4.46 -22.63
N VAL A 32 -10.05 -5.48 -22.21
CA VAL A 32 -9.81 -6.72 -22.98
C VAL A 32 -10.61 -7.93 -22.46
N GLY A 33 -11.68 -7.69 -21.70
CA GLY A 33 -12.59 -8.75 -21.25
C GLY A 33 -11.96 -9.76 -20.29
N GLY A 34 -10.97 -9.34 -19.50
CA GLY A 34 -10.34 -10.19 -18.48
C GLY A 34 -9.22 -11.09 -18.99
N LYS A 35 -8.84 -11.00 -20.27
CA LYS A 35 -7.80 -11.82 -20.87
C LYS A 35 -6.46 -11.09 -20.83
N ALA A 36 -5.60 -11.49 -19.90
CA ALA A 36 -4.29 -10.87 -19.73
C ALA A 36 -3.48 -10.90 -21.04
N GLU A 37 -3.51 -12.01 -21.78
CA GLU A 37 -2.83 -12.18 -23.06
C GLU A 37 -3.23 -11.18 -24.16
N ASP A 38 -4.43 -10.59 -24.07
CA ASP A 38 -4.93 -9.62 -25.05
C ASP A 38 -4.52 -8.18 -24.72
N LEU A 39 -3.81 -7.95 -23.60
CA LEU A 39 -3.27 -6.64 -23.26
C LEU A 39 -2.17 -6.22 -24.24
N THR A 40 -2.15 -4.93 -24.60
CA THR A 40 -1.08 -4.30 -25.38
C THR A 40 -0.67 -2.98 -24.75
N TRP A 41 0.49 -2.46 -25.16
CA TRP A 41 0.96 -1.13 -24.77
C TRP A 41 -0.09 -0.05 -25.09
N GLU A 42 -0.71 -0.08 -26.26
CA GLU A 42 -1.68 0.94 -26.69
C GLU A 42 -2.89 1.00 -25.75
N ILE A 43 -3.44 -0.16 -25.35
CA ILE A 43 -4.57 -0.22 -24.42
C ILE A 43 -4.16 0.31 -23.05
N TYR A 44 -2.95 -0.01 -22.60
CA TYR A 44 -2.42 0.46 -21.33
C TYR A 44 -2.16 1.97 -21.35
N ARG A 45 -1.50 2.48 -22.38
CA ARG A 45 -1.25 3.90 -22.65
C ARG A 45 -2.53 4.72 -22.63
N ASP A 46 -3.54 4.28 -23.40
CA ASP A 46 -4.84 4.98 -23.44
C ASP A 46 -5.52 4.96 -22.07
N THR A 47 -5.31 3.91 -21.26
CA THR A 47 -5.81 3.84 -19.88
C THR A 47 -5.06 4.78 -18.94
N LEU A 48 -3.75 4.98 -19.10
CA LEU A 48 -2.99 5.95 -18.31
C LEU A 48 -3.47 7.37 -18.60
N ILE A 49 -3.61 7.73 -19.88
CA ILE A 49 -4.09 9.06 -20.29
C ILE A 49 -5.49 9.32 -19.76
N GLU A 50 -6.42 8.37 -19.95
CA GLU A 50 -7.79 8.47 -19.45
C GLU A 50 -7.84 8.75 -17.93
N GLN A 51 -7.00 8.07 -17.15
CA GLN A 51 -6.98 8.25 -15.69
C GLN A 51 -6.29 9.54 -15.26
N ALA A 52 -5.23 9.94 -15.97
CA ALA A 52 -4.54 11.20 -15.71
C ALA A 52 -5.45 12.41 -15.99
N GLU A 53 -6.22 12.37 -17.09
CA GLU A 53 -7.23 13.40 -17.40
C GLU A 53 -8.33 13.51 -16.35
N GLN A 54 -8.70 12.39 -15.69
CA GLN A 54 -9.62 12.42 -14.56
C GLN A 54 -9.02 13.04 -13.30
N GLY A 55 -7.70 13.15 -13.19
CA GLY A 55 -7.00 13.67 -12.02
C GLY A 55 -6.63 12.62 -10.98
N VAL A 56 -6.21 11.43 -11.41
CA VAL A 56 -5.55 10.47 -10.51
C VAL A 56 -4.16 11.00 -10.12
N ASP A 57 -3.82 10.97 -8.83
CA ASP A 57 -2.60 11.59 -8.30
C ASP A 57 -1.37 10.66 -8.38
N TYR A 58 -1.58 9.34 -8.29
CA TYR A 58 -0.49 8.37 -8.44
C TYR A 58 -0.93 7.04 -9.05
N PHE A 59 -0.02 6.40 -9.78
CA PHE A 59 -0.24 5.09 -10.40
C PHE A 59 0.65 4.01 -9.79
N THR A 60 0.03 2.94 -9.31
CA THR A 60 0.72 1.67 -9.07
C THR A 60 1.01 0.97 -10.39
N ILE A 61 2.29 0.92 -10.76
CA ILE A 61 2.76 0.31 -12.02
C ILE A 61 3.76 -0.80 -11.71
N HIS A 62 3.44 -2.03 -12.14
CA HIS A 62 4.22 -3.24 -11.86
C HIS A 62 5.29 -3.47 -12.95
N ALA A 63 6.09 -2.45 -13.23
CA ALA A 63 7.16 -2.52 -14.23
C ALA A 63 8.37 -3.33 -13.73
N GLY A 64 8.46 -3.64 -12.44
CA GLY A 64 9.50 -4.50 -11.86
C GLY A 64 9.32 -6.01 -12.13
N VAL A 65 8.13 -6.45 -12.55
CA VAL A 65 7.83 -7.86 -12.83
C VAL A 65 8.43 -8.26 -14.17
N ARG A 66 9.72 -8.54 -14.20
CA ARG A 66 10.44 -8.93 -15.42
C ARG A 66 10.24 -10.41 -15.75
N LEU A 67 10.24 -10.74 -17.04
CA LEU A 67 10.06 -12.12 -17.53
C LEU A 67 11.02 -13.10 -16.83
N ARG A 68 12.29 -12.70 -16.67
CA ARG A 68 13.34 -13.53 -16.05
C ARG A 68 13.15 -13.76 -14.54
N TYR A 69 12.31 -12.98 -13.86
CA TYR A 69 12.06 -13.14 -12.41
C TYR A 69 10.91 -14.10 -12.12
N ILE A 70 10.01 -14.34 -13.08
CA ILE A 70 8.85 -15.22 -12.90
C ILE A 70 9.26 -16.64 -12.47
N PRO A 71 10.31 -17.27 -13.04
CA PRO A 71 10.76 -18.59 -12.57
C PRO A 71 11.23 -18.62 -11.12
N LEU A 72 11.70 -17.49 -10.56
CA LEU A 72 12.15 -17.40 -9.17
C LEU A 72 10.99 -17.63 -8.18
N THR A 73 9.74 -17.44 -8.61
CA THR A 73 8.57 -17.67 -7.77
C THR A 73 8.06 -19.11 -7.82
N ALA A 74 8.69 -20.01 -8.58
CA ALA A 74 8.20 -21.37 -8.81
C ALA A 74 8.16 -22.21 -7.52
N ASP A 75 9.10 -21.98 -6.61
CA ASP A 75 9.25 -22.72 -5.35
C ASP A 75 8.59 -22.03 -4.14
N ARG A 76 7.90 -20.89 -4.37
CA ARG A 76 7.16 -20.19 -3.30
C ARG A 76 5.97 -21.01 -2.81
N VAL A 77 5.68 -20.90 -1.51
CA VAL A 77 4.50 -21.49 -0.88
C VAL A 77 3.22 -20.86 -1.42
N THR A 78 3.21 -19.55 -1.64
CA THR A 78 2.01 -18.81 -2.09
C THR A 78 2.14 -18.18 -3.48
N GLY A 79 3.26 -18.41 -4.18
CA GLY A 79 3.48 -17.93 -5.54
C GLY A 79 3.46 -16.40 -5.65
N ILE A 80 2.74 -15.89 -6.66
CA ILE A 80 2.56 -14.46 -6.91
C ILE A 80 1.18 -14.04 -6.39
N VAL A 81 1.16 -13.34 -5.25
CA VAL A 81 -0.09 -12.86 -4.61
C VAL A 81 -0.50 -11.45 -5.06
N SER A 82 0.40 -10.71 -5.72
CA SER A 82 0.02 -9.42 -6.31
C SER A 82 -0.93 -9.65 -7.48
N ARG A 83 -2.12 -9.04 -7.41
CA ARG A 83 -3.06 -9.07 -8.53
C ARG A 83 -2.48 -8.39 -9.77
N GLY A 84 -1.87 -7.22 -9.63
CA GLY A 84 -1.23 -6.55 -10.77
C GLY A 84 -0.02 -7.34 -11.27
N GLY A 85 0.83 -7.81 -10.36
CA GLY A 85 1.99 -8.62 -10.71
C GLY A 85 1.65 -9.92 -11.44
N SER A 86 0.62 -10.65 -10.99
CA SER A 86 0.16 -11.87 -11.66
C SER A 86 -0.41 -11.62 -13.06
N ILE A 87 -1.04 -10.45 -13.31
CA ILE A 87 -1.50 -10.07 -14.65
C ILE A 87 -0.31 -9.87 -15.60
N HIS A 88 0.71 -9.10 -15.16
CA HIS A 88 1.93 -8.91 -15.95
C HIS A 88 2.69 -10.23 -16.15
N ALA A 89 2.82 -11.06 -15.12
CA ALA A 89 3.47 -12.36 -15.22
C ALA A 89 2.76 -13.28 -16.24
N LYS A 90 1.43 -13.35 -16.20
CA LYS A 90 0.65 -14.12 -17.18
C LYS A 90 0.85 -13.61 -18.61
N TRP A 91 0.87 -12.28 -18.80
CA TRP A 91 1.14 -11.69 -20.12
C TRP A 91 2.55 -12.04 -20.62
N CYS A 92 3.58 -11.86 -19.79
CA CYS A 92 4.97 -12.19 -20.14
C CYS A 92 5.12 -13.67 -20.53
N LEU A 93 4.48 -14.59 -19.79
CA LEU A 93 4.54 -16.02 -20.10
C LEU A 93 3.78 -16.40 -21.38
N ALA A 94 2.65 -15.74 -21.67
CA ALA A 94 1.84 -16.03 -22.86
C ALA A 94 2.57 -15.64 -24.15
N HIS A 95 3.31 -14.53 -24.13
CA HIS A 95 4.04 -14.01 -25.30
C HIS A 95 5.51 -14.40 -25.31
N HIS A 96 6.05 -14.82 -24.16
CA HIS A 96 7.49 -14.99 -23.93
C HIS A 96 8.29 -13.71 -24.23
N GLU A 97 7.73 -12.57 -23.85
CA GLU A 97 8.28 -11.23 -24.05
C GLU A 97 8.53 -10.53 -22.70
N GLU A 98 9.42 -9.54 -22.70
CA GLU A 98 9.67 -8.72 -21.52
C GLU A 98 8.46 -7.82 -21.22
N ASN A 99 8.23 -7.54 -19.94
CA ASN A 99 7.09 -6.75 -19.47
C ASN A 99 6.95 -5.42 -20.22
N PHE A 100 5.82 -5.22 -20.90
CA PHE A 100 5.60 -4.01 -21.71
C PHE A 100 5.66 -2.71 -20.88
N ALA A 101 5.29 -2.73 -19.59
CA ALA A 101 5.41 -1.55 -18.74
C ALA A 101 6.88 -1.24 -18.40
N TYR A 102 7.76 -2.24 -18.41
CA TYR A 102 9.21 -2.04 -18.32
C TYR A 102 9.78 -1.52 -19.64
N THR A 103 9.42 -2.11 -20.78
CA THR A 103 9.98 -1.73 -22.09
C THR A 103 9.53 -0.34 -22.56
N HIS A 104 8.32 0.10 -22.16
CA HIS A 104 7.78 1.42 -22.46
C HIS A 104 7.88 2.41 -21.28
N PHE A 105 8.76 2.15 -20.30
CA PHE A 105 8.80 2.93 -19.06
C PHE A 105 9.08 4.43 -19.28
N GLU A 106 9.97 4.80 -20.23
CA GLU A 106 10.23 6.21 -20.56
C GLU A 106 9.00 6.89 -21.20
N GLU A 107 8.22 6.18 -22.02
CA GLU A 107 6.96 6.73 -22.56
C GLU A 107 5.91 6.93 -21.47
N ILE A 108 5.86 6.03 -20.47
CA ILE A 108 5.02 6.19 -19.28
C ILE A 108 5.45 7.45 -18.50
N CYS A 109 6.75 7.69 -18.36
CA CYS A 109 7.27 8.89 -17.70
C CYS A 109 6.79 10.16 -18.40
N GLU A 110 6.84 10.23 -19.73
CA GLU A 110 6.37 11.40 -20.49
C GLU A 110 4.88 11.67 -20.28
N ILE A 111 4.05 10.61 -20.22
CA ILE A 111 2.62 10.75 -19.92
C ILE A 111 2.44 11.30 -18.51
N MET A 112 3.06 10.67 -17.51
CA MET A 112 2.90 11.05 -16.11
C MET A 112 3.42 12.46 -15.82
N LYS A 113 4.53 12.87 -16.45
CA LYS A 113 5.08 14.23 -16.39
C LYS A 113 4.09 15.28 -16.87
N ALA A 114 3.33 14.99 -17.93
CA ALA A 114 2.39 15.95 -18.51
C ALA A 114 1.23 16.32 -17.56
N TYR A 115 0.94 15.48 -16.57
CA TYR A 115 -0.18 15.64 -15.63
C TYR A 115 0.27 15.70 -14.16
N ASP A 116 1.57 15.65 -13.88
CA ASP A 116 2.15 15.54 -12.52
C ASP A 116 1.61 14.33 -11.72
N VAL A 117 1.49 13.18 -12.38
CA VAL A 117 1.12 11.92 -11.71
C VAL A 117 2.38 11.28 -11.13
N SER A 118 2.34 10.90 -9.86
CA SER A 118 3.46 10.22 -9.19
C SER A 118 3.49 8.72 -9.51
N PHE A 119 4.69 8.14 -9.62
CA PHE A 119 4.87 6.69 -9.62
C PHE A 119 4.71 6.13 -8.22
N SER A 120 3.90 5.07 -8.11
CA SER A 120 4.01 4.06 -7.08
C SER A 120 4.55 2.80 -7.76
N LEU A 121 5.85 2.54 -7.65
CA LEU A 121 6.46 1.40 -8.32
C LEU A 121 6.04 0.11 -7.58
N GLY A 122 5.17 -0.68 -8.21
CA GLY A 122 4.44 -1.78 -7.58
C GLY A 122 5.31 -2.99 -7.28
N ASP A 123 5.01 -3.66 -6.15
CA ASP A 123 5.69 -4.85 -5.66
C ASP A 123 5.01 -6.15 -6.15
N GLY A 124 5.08 -6.37 -7.47
CA GLY A 124 4.41 -7.49 -8.12
C GLY A 124 4.84 -8.86 -7.63
N LEU A 125 6.05 -8.98 -7.09
CA LEU A 125 6.65 -10.18 -6.53
C LEU A 125 6.76 -10.10 -5.00
N ARG A 126 5.94 -9.31 -4.31
CA ARG A 126 5.91 -9.33 -2.83
C ARG A 126 5.57 -10.72 -2.26
N PRO A 127 6.02 -11.03 -1.03
CA PRO A 127 5.68 -12.29 -0.35
C PRO A 127 4.23 -12.31 0.13
N GLY A 128 3.54 -13.42 -0.13
CA GLY A 128 2.17 -13.70 0.32
C GLY A 128 2.07 -14.66 1.51
N SER A 129 3.21 -15.09 2.05
CA SER A 129 3.31 -15.86 3.27
C SER A 129 4.64 -15.55 3.96
N ILE A 130 4.71 -15.85 5.26
CA ILE A 130 5.95 -15.73 6.04
C ILE A 130 7.08 -16.58 5.44
N ALA A 131 6.76 -17.70 4.80
CA ALA A 131 7.74 -18.60 4.20
C ALA A 131 8.42 -18.01 2.94
N ASP A 132 7.73 -17.10 2.24
CA ASP A 132 8.21 -16.50 0.99
C ASP A 132 8.94 -15.17 1.21
N ALA A 133 9.01 -14.70 2.47
CA ALA A 133 9.59 -13.42 2.83
C ALA A 133 11.10 -13.36 2.57
N ASN A 134 11.56 -12.24 2.02
CA ASN A 134 12.96 -11.91 1.73
C ASN A 134 13.62 -12.86 0.71
N ASP A 135 12.83 -13.50 -0.14
CA ASP A 135 13.34 -14.40 -1.17
C ASP A 135 14.00 -13.66 -2.35
N GLU A 136 14.58 -14.45 -3.26
CA GLU A 136 15.30 -13.91 -4.43
C GLU A 136 14.37 -13.13 -5.37
N ALA A 137 13.14 -13.60 -5.58
CA ALA A 137 12.18 -12.94 -6.46
C ALA A 137 11.80 -11.54 -5.96
N GLN A 138 11.56 -11.41 -4.65
CA GLN A 138 11.21 -10.14 -4.02
C GLN A 138 12.34 -9.11 -4.18
N PHE A 139 13.58 -9.49 -3.86
CA PHE A 139 14.69 -8.54 -3.93
C PHE A 139 15.17 -8.26 -5.35
N ALA A 140 15.05 -9.21 -6.28
CA ALA A 140 15.32 -8.96 -7.70
C ALA A 140 14.37 -7.90 -8.29
N GLU A 141 13.09 -7.92 -7.89
CA GLU A 141 12.15 -6.86 -8.24
C GLU A 141 12.56 -5.53 -7.59
N LEU A 142 12.85 -5.50 -6.29
CA LEU A 142 13.25 -4.28 -5.57
C LEU A 142 14.47 -3.57 -6.20
N GLU A 143 15.50 -4.32 -6.59
CA GLU A 143 16.66 -3.77 -7.31
C GLU A 143 16.26 -3.14 -8.65
N THR A 144 15.32 -3.75 -9.35
CA THR A 144 14.77 -3.20 -10.61
C THR A 144 13.96 -1.93 -10.35
N LEU A 145 13.22 -1.85 -9.24
CA LEU A 145 12.50 -0.63 -8.89
C LEU A 145 13.46 0.54 -8.62
N GLY A 146 14.65 0.27 -8.08
CA GLY A 146 15.72 1.26 -7.95
C GLY A 146 16.25 1.80 -9.29
N GLU A 147 16.47 0.90 -10.25
CA GLU A 147 16.82 1.26 -11.63
C GLU A 147 15.73 2.17 -12.24
N LEU A 148 14.47 1.74 -12.15
CA LEU A 148 13.32 2.47 -12.69
C LEU A 148 13.12 3.83 -12.01
N THR A 149 13.41 3.93 -10.71
CA THR A 149 13.38 5.21 -9.97
C THR A 149 14.36 6.21 -10.57
N THR A 150 15.59 5.78 -10.85
CA THR A 150 16.59 6.64 -11.49
C THR A 150 16.14 7.08 -12.88
N ILE A 151 15.51 6.20 -13.65
CA ILE A 151 14.95 6.55 -14.95
C ILE A 151 13.86 7.61 -14.79
N ALA A 152 12.85 7.39 -13.94
CA ALA A 152 11.76 8.33 -13.71
C ALA A 152 12.25 9.71 -13.23
N TRP A 153 13.26 9.76 -12.35
CA TRP A 153 13.87 11.01 -11.91
C TRP A 153 14.60 11.78 -13.03
N ARG A 154 15.18 11.10 -14.03
CA ARG A 154 15.73 11.79 -15.22
C ARG A 154 14.65 12.49 -16.04
N HIS A 155 13.40 12.04 -15.94
CA HIS A 155 12.23 12.68 -16.55
C HIS A 155 11.54 13.67 -15.61
N ASP A 156 12.08 13.95 -14.41
CA ASP A 156 11.45 14.78 -13.37
C ASP A 156 10.08 14.27 -12.90
N VAL A 157 9.87 12.94 -12.88
CA VAL A 157 8.63 12.33 -12.36
C VAL A 157 8.83 11.89 -10.91
N GLN A 158 7.86 12.22 -10.05
CA GLN A 158 7.86 11.85 -8.63
C GLN A 158 7.73 10.32 -8.46
N VAL A 159 8.40 9.72 -7.47
CA VAL A 159 8.42 8.26 -7.27
C VAL A 159 8.32 7.91 -5.79
N MET A 160 7.50 6.91 -5.48
CA MET A 160 7.56 6.08 -4.28
C MET A 160 7.65 4.59 -4.67
N ILE A 161 8.17 3.77 -3.78
CA ILE A 161 8.37 2.33 -3.97
C ILE A 161 7.35 1.56 -3.15
N GLU A 162 6.66 0.59 -3.73
CA GLU A 162 5.82 -0.34 -2.96
C GLU A 162 6.66 -1.46 -2.36
N GLY A 163 6.25 -1.96 -1.19
CA GLY A 163 6.98 -2.93 -0.41
C GLY A 163 6.09 -3.97 0.29
N PRO A 164 6.73 -4.98 0.90
CA PRO A 164 6.17 -6.31 1.09
C PRO A 164 4.88 -6.40 1.91
N GLY A 165 4.24 -7.57 1.72
CA GLY A 165 3.03 -8.01 2.41
C GLY A 165 3.30 -8.83 3.66
N HIS A 166 3.79 -10.07 3.56
CA HIS A 166 3.95 -10.97 4.71
C HIS A 166 5.43 -11.11 5.08
N VAL A 167 5.83 -10.62 6.26
CA VAL A 167 7.24 -10.60 6.71
C VAL A 167 7.32 -10.81 8.22
N PRO A 168 8.02 -11.84 8.72
CA PRO A 168 8.18 -12.03 10.16
C PRO A 168 9.08 -10.94 10.74
N MET A 169 8.83 -10.53 11.99
CA MET A 169 9.44 -9.33 12.58
C MET A 169 10.97 -9.24 12.45
N HIS A 170 11.69 -10.36 12.59
CA HIS A 170 13.16 -10.41 12.50
C HIS A 170 13.72 -10.10 11.10
N MET A 171 12.88 -10.11 10.06
CA MET A 171 13.23 -9.81 8.67
C MET A 171 12.80 -8.40 8.21
N ILE A 172 12.01 -7.68 9.02
CA ILE A 172 11.46 -6.37 8.63
C ILE A 172 12.57 -5.32 8.42
N GLN A 173 13.57 -5.30 9.30
CA GLN A 173 14.65 -4.30 9.21
C GLN A 173 15.45 -4.44 7.91
N GLU A 174 15.76 -5.67 7.47
CA GLU A 174 16.46 -5.92 6.22
C GLU A 174 15.72 -5.35 5.00
N ASN A 175 14.38 -5.41 5.00
CA ASN A 175 13.58 -4.84 3.92
C ASN A 175 13.76 -3.33 3.81
N MET A 176 13.75 -2.62 4.94
CA MET A 176 13.96 -1.17 4.97
C MET A 176 15.37 -0.82 4.52
N GLU A 177 16.39 -1.51 5.06
CA GLU A 177 17.80 -1.26 4.71
C GLU A 177 18.09 -1.50 3.23
N ARG A 178 17.56 -2.58 2.66
CA ARG A 178 17.69 -2.87 1.23
C ARG A 178 16.97 -1.86 0.37
N GLN A 179 15.78 -1.41 0.76
CA GLN A 179 15.06 -0.41 -0.01
C GLN A 179 15.79 0.94 -0.01
N LEU A 180 16.28 1.40 1.14
CA LEU A 180 17.05 2.66 1.21
C LEU A 180 18.29 2.59 0.31
N ALA A 181 19.01 1.46 0.34
CA ALA A 181 20.22 1.25 -0.46
C ALA A 181 19.93 1.13 -1.96
N ALA A 182 18.95 0.31 -2.35
CA ALA A 182 18.66 0.00 -3.75
C ALA A 182 17.84 1.09 -4.44
N CYS A 183 16.98 1.81 -3.71
CA CYS A 183 16.04 2.78 -4.26
C CYS A 183 16.38 4.24 -3.87
N HIS A 184 17.61 4.49 -3.44
CA HIS A 184 18.16 5.84 -3.25
C HIS A 184 17.32 6.70 -2.29
N GLU A 185 16.84 6.10 -1.20
CA GLU A 185 15.99 6.73 -0.19
C GLU A 185 14.65 7.29 -0.73
N ALA A 186 14.18 6.83 -1.90
CA ALA A 186 12.84 7.14 -2.37
C ALA A 186 11.79 6.71 -1.31
N PRO A 187 10.67 7.45 -1.14
CA PRO A 187 9.64 7.11 -0.18
C PRO A 187 9.17 5.65 -0.32
N PHE A 188 9.13 4.92 0.79
CA PHE A 188 8.66 3.54 0.81
C PHE A 188 7.18 3.47 1.23
N TYR A 189 6.43 2.57 0.59
CA TYR A 189 4.99 2.37 0.77
C TYR A 189 4.66 0.88 0.95
N THR A 190 4.32 0.44 2.16
CA THR A 190 4.22 -1.01 2.47
C THR A 190 2.80 -1.47 2.75
N LEU A 191 2.45 -2.71 2.36
CA LEU A 191 1.20 -3.37 2.74
C LEU A 191 1.36 -4.14 4.06
N GLY A 192 1.20 -3.45 5.19
CA GLY A 192 1.59 -3.97 6.50
C GLY A 192 3.05 -3.69 6.80
N PRO A 193 3.91 -4.71 7.01
CA PRO A 193 3.68 -6.13 6.68
C PRO A 193 2.98 -6.96 7.77
N LEU A 194 2.26 -8.02 7.38
CA LEU A 194 1.72 -9.05 8.25
C LEU A 194 2.86 -9.85 8.89
N THR A 195 2.88 -9.89 10.22
CA THR A 195 3.95 -10.56 10.98
C THR A 195 3.70 -12.04 11.24
N THR A 196 2.50 -12.54 10.91
CA THR A 196 2.11 -13.95 11.00
C THR A 196 0.88 -14.24 10.14
N ASP A 197 0.77 -15.47 9.61
CA ASP A 197 -0.31 -15.89 8.70
C ASP A 197 -1.47 -16.60 9.40
N ILE A 198 -1.40 -16.79 10.71
CA ILE A 198 -2.29 -17.72 11.44
C ILE A 198 -3.59 -17.10 11.97
N ALA A 199 -3.86 -15.83 11.67
CA ALA A 199 -4.97 -15.08 12.27
C ALA A 199 -5.88 -14.37 11.25
N PRO A 200 -6.36 -15.05 10.19
CA PRO A 200 -7.34 -14.44 9.28
C PRO A 200 -8.59 -13.98 10.05
N GLY A 201 -9.08 -12.79 9.74
CA GLY A 201 -10.07 -12.08 10.56
C GLY A 201 -9.45 -11.01 11.48
N TYR A 202 -8.14 -11.10 11.73
CA TYR A 202 -7.39 -10.19 12.59
C TYR A 202 -6.14 -9.63 11.91
N ASP A 203 -6.10 -9.63 10.58
CA ASP A 203 -4.91 -9.24 9.84
C ASP A 203 -4.58 -7.73 9.94
N HIS A 204 -5.57 -6.89 10.22
CA HIS A 204 -5.35 -5.51 10.66
C HIS A 204 -4.48 -5.40 11.93
N ILE A 205 -4.48 -6.41 12.80
CA ILE A 205 -3.62 -6.49 14.00
C ILE A 205 -2.26 -7.09 13.64
N THR A 206 -2.24 -8.23 12.93
CA THR A 206 -0.98 -8.90 12.55
C THR A 206 -0.08 -7.98 11.72
N SER A 207 -0.69 -7.21 10.81
CA SER A 207 -0.03 -6.21 10.00
C SER A 207 0.25 -4.91 10.74
N GLY A 208 -0.62 -4.48 11.67
CA GLY A 208 -0.39 -3.27 12.47
C GLY A 208 0.93 -3.33 13.26
N ILE A 209 1.33 -4.52 13.71
CA ILE A 209 2.64 -4.76 14.34
C ILE A 209 3.79 -4.47 13.37
N GLY A 210 3.75 -5.08 12.18
CA GLY A 210 4.82 -4.89 11.19
C GLY A 210 4.84 -3.49 10.62
N ALA A 211 3.67 -2.89 10.40
CA ALA A 211 3.50 -1.52 9.94
C ALA A 211 4.12 -0.50 10.90
N ALA A 212 3.92 -0.66 12.22
CA ALA A 212 4.56 0.19 13.22
C ALA A 212 6.09 0.03 13.23
N MET A 213 6.59 -1.21 13.06
CA MET A 213 8.03 -1.47 13.00
C MET A 213 8.68 -0.89 11.75
N ILE A 214 8.14 -1.17 10.56
CA ILE A 214 8.72 -0.68 9.31
C ILE A 214 8.54 0.84 9.15
N GLY A 215 7.44 1.39 9.66
CA GLY A 215 7.23 2.84 9.80
C GLY A 215 8.28 3.48 10.70
N TRP A 216 8.62 2.85 11.84
CA TRP A 216 9.70 3.30 12.71
C TRP A 216 11.05 3.27 12.00
N PHE A 217 11.33 2.22 11.21
CA PHE A 217 12.59 2.09 10.48
C PHE A 217 12.74 3.07 9.30
N GLY A 218 11.65 3.68 8.81
CA GLY A 218 11.73 4.74 7.81
C GLY A 218 10.65 4.72 6.72
N CYS A 219 9.72 3.77 6.74
CA CYS A 219 8.65 3.71 5.75
C CYS A 219 7.78 4.99 5.81
N ALA A 220 7.47 5.54 4.63
CA ALA A 220 6.81 6.84 4.51
C ALA A 220 5.29 6.72 4.48
N MET A 221 4.75 5.66 3.89
CA MET A 221 3.32 5.41 3.78
C MET A 221 2.99 3.96 4.10
N LEU A 222 1.87 3.73 4.80
CA LEU A 222 1.44 2.41 5.24
C LEU A 222 0.08 2.10 4.63
N CYS A 223 0.02 1.15 3.70
CA CYS A 223 -1.24 0.67 3.15
C CYS A 223 -1.93 -0.16 4.21
N TYR A 224 -3.12 0.27 4.59
CA TYR A 224 -3.92 -0.42 5.59
C TYR A 224 -4.34 -1.83 5.14
N VAL A 225 -4.52 -2.69 6.14
CA VAL A 225 -5.07 -4.04 5.99
C VAL A 225 -6.31 -4.10 6.86
N THR A 226 -7.40 -4.64 6.31
CA THR A 226 -8.70 -4.71 7.02
C THR A 226 -8.83 -6.02 7.78
N PRO A 227 -9.79 -6.15 8.72
CA PRO A 227 -10.11 -7.45 9.33
C PRO A 227 -10.49 -8.53 8.30
N LYS A 228 -11.08 -8.15 7.16
CA LYS A 228 -11.50 -9.08 6.09
C LYS A 228 -10.41 -9.42 5.07
N GLU A 229 -9.17 -8.98 5.28
CA GLU A 229 -8.06 -9.44 4.45
C GLU A 229 -8.05 -10.97 4.40
N HIS A 230 -7.76 -11.54 3.22
CA HIS A 230 -7.84 -12.98 2.93
C HIS A 230 -9.23 -13.63 3.04
N LEU A 231 -10.29 -12.87 3.35
CA LEU A 231 -11.64 -13.41 3.60
C LEU A 231 -12.72 -12.83 2.68
N GLY A 232 -12.60 -11.57 2.25
CA GLY A 232 -13.58 -10.97 1.35
C GLY A 232 -13.44 -9.46 1.19
N LEU A 233 -14.43 -8.83 0.53
CA LEU A 233 -14.48 -7.38 0.39
C LEU A 233 -14.90 -6.73 1.73
N PRO A 234 -14.18 -5.69 2.20
CA PRO A 234 -14.49 -4.99 3.44
C PRO A 234 -15.80 -4.20 3.32
N ASP A 235 -16.55 -4.15 4.41
CA ASP A 235 -17.66 -3.22 4.58
C ASP A 235 -17.20 -1.92 5.27
N LYS A 236 -18.15 -1.04 5.62
CA LYS A 236 -17.85 0.26 6.23
C LYS A 236 -17.13 0.13 7.57
N ASP A 237 -17.49 -0.86 8.38
CA ASP A 237 -16.94 -1.00 9.74
C ASP A 237 -15.53 -1.61 9.67
N ASP A 238 -15.30 -2.53 8.72
CA ASP A 238 -13.96 -3.04 8.43
C ASP A 238 -13.00 -1.93 7.96
N VAL A 239 -13.49 -1.01 7.13
CA VAL A 239 -12.71 0.16 6.69
C VAL A 239 -12.36 1.04 7.88
N LYS A 240 -13.32 1.34 8.78
CA LYS A 240 -13.04 2.08 10.02
C LYS A 240 -11.98 1.37 10.87
N ALA A 241 -12.13 0.07 11.08
CA ALA A 241 -11.21 -0.73 11.89
C ALA A 241 -9.77 -0.71 11.33
N GLY A 242 -9.62 -0.91 10.02
CA GLY A 242 -8.31 -0.84 9.37
C GLY A 242 -7.68 0.55 9.45
N VAL A 243 -8.45 1.62 9.19
CA VAL A 243 -7.95 3.00 9.28
C VAL A 243 -7.49 3.33 10.69
N ILE A 244 -8.27 3.00 11.73
CA ILE A 244 -7.88 3.27 13.12
C ILE A 244 -6.62 2.46 13.49
N ALA A 245 -6.54 1.19 13.13
CA ALA A 245 -5.35 0.36 13.39
C ALA A 245 -4.08 0.98 12.77
N TYR A 246 -4.17 1.47 11.53
CA TYR A 246 -3.02 2.06 10.84
C TYR A 246 -2.70 3.48 11.30
N LYS A 247 -3.68 4.26 11.77
CA LYS A 247 -3.42 5.53 12.46
C LYS A 247 -2.67 5.32 13.78
N ILE A 248 -2.97 4.23 14.50
CA ILE A 248 -2.21 3.82 15.70
C ILE A 248 -0.79 3.43 15.31
N ALA A 249 -0.63 2.56 14.30
CA ALA A 249 0.70 2.10 13.86
C ALA A 249 1.58 3.27 13.38
N ALA A 250 1.04 4.17 12.56
CA ALA A 250 1.74 5.36 12.08
C ALA A 250 2.14 6.29 13.24
N HIS A 251 1.24 6.57 14.18
CA HIS A 251 1.55 7.40 15.34
C HIS A 251 2.59 6.75 16.27
N ALA A 252 2.52 5.43 16.46
CA ALA A 252 3.53 4.68 17.21
C ALA A 252 4.91 4.76 16.56
N ALA A 253 4.98 4.68 15.22
CA ALA A 253 6.20 4.91 14.47
C ALA A 253 6.72 6.35 14.64
N ASP A 254 5.85 7.37 14.58
CA ASP A 254 6.24 8.77 14.80
C ASP A 254 6.81 9.00 16.21
N LEU A 255 6.23 8.38 17.24
CA LEU A 255 6.78 8.39 18.60
C LEU A 255 8.15 7.73 18.66
N ALA A 256 8.31 6.56 18.05
CA ALA A 256 9.58 5.83 18.05
C ALA A 256 10.69 6.58 17.27
N LYS A 257 10.31 7.35 16.24
CA LYS A 257 11.19 8.26 15.49
C LYS A 257 11.51 9.55 16.26
N GLY A 258 10.80 9.84 17.35
CA GLY A 258 10.92 11.10 18.07
C GLY A 258 10.44 12.31 17.25
N HIS A 259 9.44 12.12 16.37
CA HIS A 259 8.94 13.18 15.50
C HIS A 259 8.46 14.38 16.33
N PRO A 260 8.90 15.62 16.01
CA PRO A 260 8.47 16.81 16.73
C PRO A 260 6.94 16.91 16.82
N GLY A 261 6.42 17.05 18.04
CA GLY A 261 4.99 17.21 18.30
C GLY A 261 4.18 15.92 18.45
N ALA A 262 4.68 14.75 18.07
CA ALA A 262 3.93 13.48 18.18
C ALA A 262 3.51 13.21 19.64
N GLN A 263 4.46 13.29 20.57
CA GLN A 263 4.23 13.01 22.00
C GLN A 263 3.28 14.01 22.69
N ALA A 264 3.02 15.17 22.10
CA ALA A 264 2.14 16.18 22.71
C ALA A 264 0.70 15.66 22.87
N ARG A 265 0.22 14.89 21.89
CA ARG A 265 -1.12 14.28 21.95
C ARG A 265 -1.23 13.24 23.06
N ASP A 266 -0.23 12.35 23.17
CA ASP A 266 -0.15 11.33 24.22
C ASP A 266 -0.15 11.95 25.61
N ASN A 267 0.65 13.00 25.80
CA ASN A 267 0.76 13.72 27.07
C ASN A 267 -0.56 14.43 27.41
N ALA A 268 -1.22 15.08 26.45
CA ALA A 268 -2.50 15.75 26.66
C ALA A 268 -3.60 14.77 27.08
N LEU A 269 -3.71 13.62 26.38
CA LEU A 269 -4.68 12.56 26.70
C LEU A 269 -4.37 11.93 28.06
N SER A 270 -3.10 11.63 28.34
CA SER A 270 -2.67 11.05 29.63
C SER A 270 -2.94 12.00 30.80
N LYS A 271 -2.78 13.31 30.59
CA LYS A 271 -3.13 14.31 31.60
C LYS A 271 -4.63 14.37 31.85
N ALA A 272 -5.45 14.36 30.79
CA ALA A 272 -6.91 14.29 30.94
C ALA A 272 -7.34 13.03 31.71
N ARG A 273 -6.69 11.88 31.44
CA ARG A 273 -6.90 10.63 32.18
C ARG A 273 -6.58 10.76 33.66
N PHE A 274 -5.42 11.33 34.00
CA PHE A 274 -5.00 11.49 35.40
C PHE A 274 -5.92 12.44 36.18
N GLU A 275 -6.42 13.49 35.53
CA GLU A 275 -7.32 14.49 36.11
C GLU A 275 -8.81 14.07 36.04
N PHE A 276 -9.10 12.85 35.57
CA PHE A 276 -10.47 12.34 35.37
C PHE A 276 -11.36 13.24 34.50
N ARG A 277 -10.77 13.94 33.52
CA ARG A 277 -11.51 14.73 32.52
C ARG A 277 -11.94 13.83 31.36
N TRP A 278 -13.01 13.05 31.56
CA TRP A 278 -13.38 11.99 30.60
C TRP A 278 -13.73 12.50 29.21
N GLU A 279 -14.54 13.56 29.12
CA GLU A 279 -14.90 14.14 27.81
C GLU A 279 -13.66 14.61 27.05
N ASP A 280 -12.68 15.21 27.74
CA ASP A 280 -11.41 15.61 27.11
C ASP A 280 -10.61 14.38 26.67
N GLN A 281 -10.56 13.32 27.48
CA GLN A 281 -9.90 12.06 27.12
C GLN A 281 -10.53 11.43 25.86
N PHE A 282 -11.86 11.41 25.76
CA PHE A 282 -12.56 10.86 24.59
C PHE A 282 -12.27 11.69 23.35
N ASN A 283 -12.41 13.01 23.44
CA ASN A 283 -12.20 13.93 22.34
C ASN A 283 -10.75 13.94 21.81
N LEU A 284 -9.77 13.62 22.66
CA LEU A 284 -8.36 13.53 22.27
C LEU A 284 -7.99 12.17 21.63
N SER A 285 -8.81 11.13 21.80
CA SER A 285 -8.57 9.79 21.26
C SER A 285 -8.69 9.75 19.72
N LEU A 286 -8.25 8.65 19.10
CA LEU A 286 -8.37 8.47 17.65
C LEU A 286 -9.80 8.16 17.19
N ASP A 287 -10.64 7.64 18.09
CA ASP A 287 -12.04 7.27 17.83
C ASP A 287 -12.89 7.59 19.06
N SER A 288 -13.31 8.86 19.15
CA SER A 288 -14.01 9.40 20.31
C SER A 288 -15.36 8.72 20.55
N GLU A 289 -16.08 8.37 19.50
CA GLU A 289 -17.37 7.67 19.58
C GLU A 289 -17.21 6.32 20.27
N THR A 290 -16.23 5.51 19.85
CA THR A 290 -15.97 4.19 20.43
C THR A 290 -15.46 4.30 21.88
N ALA A 291 -14.56 5.25 22.15
CA ALA A 291 -14.03 5.47 23.50
C ALA A 291 -15.15 5.83 24.50
N LYS A 292 -16.08 6.70 24.07
CA LYS A 292 -17.25 7.10 24.86
C LYS A 292 -18.24 5.94 25.06
N ALA A 293 -18.52 5.19 23.99
CA ALA A 293 -19.43 4.04 24.05
C ALA A 293 -18.96 2.99 25.09
N PHE A 294 -17.70 2.59 25.07
CA PHE A 294 -17.16 1.59 25.99
C PHE A 294 -17.16 2.05 27.46
N HIS A 295 -17.00 3.34 27.73
CA HIS A 295 -17.16 3.89 29.07
C HIS A 295 -18.61 3.79 29.55
N ASP A 296 -19.54 4.26 28.71
CA ASP A 296 -20.96 4.38 29.04
C ASP A 296 -21.67 3.03 29.19
N GLU A 297 -21.11 1.94 28.64
CA GLU A 297 -21.59 0.57 28.85
C GLU A 297 -21.65 0.17 30.33
N THR A 298 -20.75 0.70 31.16
CA THR A 298 -20.66 0.32 32.59
C THR A 298 -20.87 1.49 33.54
N LEU A 299 -20.59 2.73 33.11
CA LEU A 299 -20.68 3.94 33.93
C LEU A 299 -21.42 5.08 33.20
N PRO A 300 -22.73 4.93 32.90
CA PRO A 300 -23.48 5.89 32.08
C PRO A 300 -23.82 7.22 32.79
N GLN A 301 -23.59 7.31 34.11
CA GLN A 301 -24.01 8.45 34.93
C GLN A 301 -23.12 9.66 34.67
N GLU A 302 -23.69 10.87 34.57
CA GLU A 302 -22.89 12.10 34.38
C GLU A 302 -21.85 12.32 35.49
N ALA A 303 -22.12 11.87 36.72
CA ALA A 303 -21.16 11.96 37.82
C ALA A 303 -19.92 11.08 37.64
N ALA A 304 -19.94 10.15 36.69
CA ALA A 304 -18.81 9.31 36.30
C ALA A 304 -18.08 9.83 35.05
N LYS A 305 -18.54 10.94 34.45
CA LYS A 305 -17.96 11.62 33.29
C LYS A 305 -17.20 12.88 33.68
#